data_AF-A0A8T4G1W6-F1
#
_entry.id   AF-A0A8T4G1W6-F1
#
_cell.length_a   1.000
_cell.length_b   1.000
_cell.length_c   1.000
_cell.angle_alpha   90.00
_cell.angle_beta   90.00
_cell.angle_gamma   90.00
#
_symmetry.space_group_name_H-M   'P 1'
#
loop_
_entity.id
_entity.type
_entity.pdbx_description
1 polymer ?
#
loop_
_entity_poly.entity_id
_entity_poly.type
_entity_poly.pdbx_seq_one_letter_code
_entity_poly.pdbx_strand_id
1 'polypeptide(L)'
;MNIDSLRADIRERIWRLLEESGEARPPKPVRGRIPNFRGAEIAAKRLFSLKEWKDAKVVKVNPDSPQRPIRLQALKEGKLLVMPTPRIKRGFLLLNPNLIPNNYYSFASTIKGAFKFGKLLPTLRDVEREIPKIDLIVEGSVAVDRNCNRLGKGEGYGDIEWAILSLLGKVDRRTPIATTVSELQIVDAIPKKPHDLPLDIIVTPKRVIRCNRHDKPFGIILESLTKEKVEEIPLLNELLKFGHLHIE
;
A
#
# COMPACT_ATOMS: atom_id res chain seq x y z
N MET A 1 -11.51 15.11 21.75
CA MET A 1 -11.69 14.03 20.75
C MET A 1 -10.47 13.13 20.78
N ASN A 2 -10.65 11.81 20.83
CA ASN A 2 -9.55 10.84 20.70
C ASN A 2 -9.03 10.82 19.24
N ILE A 3 -7.73 10.55 19.04
CA ILE A 3 -7.06 10.42 17.73
C ILE A 3 -7.85 9.57 16.75
N ASP A 4 -8.46 8.46 17.22
CA ASP A 4 -9.23 7.57 16.36
C ASP A 4 -10.51 8.21 15.81
N SER A 5 -11.19 9.04 16.60
CA SER A 5 -12.36 9.81 16.15
C SER A 5 -11.95 10.79 15.06
N LEU A 6 -10.89 11.57 15.29
CA LEU A 6 -10.39 12.55 14.31
C LEU A 6 -10.02 11.87 12.98
N ARG A 7 -9.36 10.72 13.05
CA ARG A 7 -9.01 9.93 11.86
C ARG A 7 -10.25 9.37 11.17
N ALA A 8 -11.27 8.92 11.90
CA ALA A 8 -12.53 8.48 11.32
C ALA A 8 -13.25 9.64 10.59
N ASP A 9 -13.30 10.82 11.21
CA ASP A 9 -13.93 12.02 10.65
C ASP A 9 -13.23 12.47 9.36
N ILE A 10 -11.89 12.43 9.31
CA ILE A 10 -11.14 12.71 8.08
C ILE A 10 -11.54 11.74 6.97
N ARG A 11 -11.62 10.42 7.25
CA ARG A 11 -12.00 9.44 6.23
C ARG A 11 -13.41 9.70 5.70
N GLU A 12 -14.37 9.90 6.60
CA GLU A 12 -15.77 10.16 6.24
C GLU A 12 -15.89 11.43 5.40
N ARG A 13 -15.22 12.52 5.81
CA ARG A 13 -15.17 13.77 5.05
C ARG A 13 -14.60 13.57 3.65
N ILE A 14 -13.51 12.83 3.49
CA ILE A 14 -12.90 12.62 2.17
C ILE A 14 -13.75 11.73 1.27
N TRP A 15 -14.33 10.66 1.81
CA TRP A 15 -15.25 9.80 1.06
C TRP A 15 -16.44 10.61 0.54
N ARG A 16 -17.07 11.39 1.41
CA ARG A 16 -18.18 12.28 1.06
C ARG A 16 -17.77 13.32 0.02
N LEU A 17 -16.64 14.01 0.23
CA LEU A 17 -16.13 15.05 -0.66
C LEU A 17 -15.89 14.51 -2.08
N LEU A 18 -15.29 13.32 -2.22
CA LEU A 18 -15.05 12.71 -3.53
C LEU A 18 -16.34 12.29 -4.24
N GLU A 19 -17.35 11.82 -3.49
CA GLU A 19 -18.64 11.47 -4.07
C GLU A 19 -19.44 12.72 -4.49
N GLU A 20 -19.54 13.73 -3.62
CA GLU A 20 -20.28 14.98 -3.88
C GLU A 20 -19.66 15.82 -5.00
N SER A 21 -18.32 15.81 -5.12
CA SER A 21 -17.63 16.51 -6.21
C SER A 21 -17.71 15.79 -7.57
N GLY A 22 -18.21 14.54 -7.61
CA GLY A 22 -18.23 13.74 -8.84
C GLY A 22 -16.86 13.21 -9.28
N GLU A 23 -15.82 13.39 -8.46
CA GLU A 23 -14.45 12.93 -8.74
C GLU A 23 -14.27 11.43 -8.43
N ALA A 24 -15.11 10.86 -7.59
CA ALA A 24 -15.12 9.44 -7.25
C ALA A 24 -15.42 8.53 -8.46
N ARG A 25 -14.50 7.59 -8.74
CA ARG A 25 -14.68 6.55 -9.76
C ARG A 25 -15.02 5.19 -9.13
N PRO A 26 -15.60 4.25 -9.90
CA PRO A 26 -15.79 2.88 -9.44
C PRO A 26 -14.49 2.24 -8.92
N PRO A 27 -14.57 1.33 -7.93
CA PRO A 27 -15.80 0.76 -7.36
C PRO A 27 -16.48 1.70 -6.35
N LYS A 28 -17.82 1.77 -6.43
CA LYS A 28 -18.69 2.48 -5.47
C LYS A 28 -19.43 1.48 -4.56
N PRO A 29 -19.89 1.89 -3.36
CA PRO A 29 -19.61 3.17 -2.70
C PRO A 29 -18.11 3.30 -2.34
N VAL A 30 -17.58 4.53 -2.28
CA VAL A 30 -16.15 4.73 -1.95
C VAL A 30 -15.86 4.54 -0.46
N ARG A 31 -16.88 4.70 0.39
CA ARG A 31 -16.80 4.50 1.84
C ARG A 31 -16.21 3.13 2.18
N GLY A 32 -15.27 3.11 3.13
CA GLY A 32 -14.56 1.89 3.54
C GLY A 32 -13.47 1.41 2.56
N ARG A 33 -13.17 2.17 1.50
CA ARG A 33 -12.17 1.83 0.47
C ARG A 33 -11.09 2.90 0.38
N ILE A 34 -9.97 2.55 -0.24
CA ILE A 34 -9.09 3.54 -0.85
C ILE A 34 -9.81 4.10 -2.08
N PRO A 35 -10.19 5.39 -2.11
CA PRO A 35 -11.07 5.93 -3.15
C PRO A 35 -10.39 5.95 -4.51
N ASN A 36 -11.05 5.42 -5.53
CA ASN A 36 -10.63 5.68 -6.91
C ASN A 36 -11.11 7.07 -7.34
N PHE A 37 -10.33 7.76 -8.17
CA PHE A 37 -10.57 9.15 -8.51
C PHE A 37 -10.29 9.46 -9.99
N ARG A 38 -10.96 10.48 -10.53
CA ARG A 38 -10.69 11.02 -11.86
C ARG A 38 -9.26 11.57 -11.91
N GLY A 39 -8.48 11.11 -12.89
CA GLY A 39 -7.06 11.45 -13.01
C GLY A 39 -6.10 10.49 -12.30
N ALA A 40 -6.55 9.36 -11.75
CA ALA A 40 -5.66 8.33 -11.20
C ALA A 40 -4.57 7.90 -12.20
N GLU A 41 -4.89 7.76 -13.48
CA GLU A 41 -3.94 7.44 -14.54
C GLU A 41 -2.95 8.59 -14.81
N ILE A 42 -3.37 9.85 -14.62
CA ILE A 42 -2.49 11.03 -14.76
C ILE A 42 -1.50 11.06 -13.60
N ALA A 43 -1.97 10.85 -12.38
CA ALA A 43 -1.11 10.74 -11.21
C ALA A 43 -0.11 9.57 -11.36
N ALA A 44 -0.57 8.40 -11.84
CA ALA A 44 0.30 7.26 -12.13
C ALA A 44 1.37 7.60 -13.18
N LYS A 45 1.00 8.24 -14.29
CA LYS A 45 1.97 8.69 -15.32
C LYS A 45 3.02 9.63 -14.74
N ARG A 46 2.64 10.52 -13.82
CA ARG A 46 3.59 11.42 -13.14
C ARG A 46 4.51 10.67 -12.18
N LEU A 47 4.03 9.60 -11.52
CA LEU A 47 4.89 8.72 -10.73
C LEU A 47 5.95 8.04 -11.63
N PHE A 48 5.57 7.63 -12.84
CA PHE A 48 6.49 6.94 -13.77
C PHE A 48 7.65 7.80 -14.26
N SER A 49 7.54 9.14 -14.18
CA SER A 49 8.62 10.04 -14.57
C SER A 49 9.69 10.20 -13.49
N LEU A 50 9.43 9.77 -12.25
CA LEU A 50 10.32 9.90 -11.11
C LEU A 50 11.46 8.87 -11.15
N LYS A 51 12.62 9.23 -10.58
CA LYS A 51 13.78 8.32 -10.53
C LYS A 51 13.46 7.05 -9.75
N GLU A 52 12.70 7.16 -8.66
CA GLU A 52 12.33 6.05 -7.80
C GLU A 52 11.53 4.99 -8.56
N TRP A 53 10.73 5.39 -9.56
CA TRP A 53 10.05 4.44 -10.44
C TRP A 53 10.98 3.89 -11.51
N LYS A 54 11.72 4.77 -12.20
CA LYS A 54 12.59 4.39 -13.32
C LYS A 54 13.67 3.39 -12.90
N ASP A 55 14.30 3.64 -11.75
CA ASP A 55 15.40 2.85 -11.21
C ASP A 55 14.91 1.51 -10.60
N ALA A 56 13.65 1.44 -10.17
CA ALA A 56 13.11 0.27 -9.47
C ALA A 56 12.97 -0.96 -10.39
N LYS A 57 13.45 -2.11 -9.91
CA LYS A 57 13.27 -3.42 -10.54
C LYS A 57 12.23 -4.26 -9.81
N VAL A 58 12.10 -4.06 -8.49
CA VAL A 58 11.12 -4.71 -7.63
C VAL A 58 10.22 -3.64 -7.00
N VAL A 59 8.92 -3.70 -7.30
CA VAL A 59 7.94 -2.75 -6.78
C VAL A 59 6.86 -3.48 -5.99
N LYS A 60 6.50 -2.93 -4.84
CA LYS A 60 5.32 -3.37 -4.08
C LYS A 60 4.19 -2.40 -4.28
N VAL A 61 3.02 -2.88 -4.71
CA VAL A 61 1.86 -2.02 -4.99
C VAL A 61 0.59 -2.67 -4.43
N ASN A 62 -0.15 -1.95 -3.58
CA ASN A 62 -1.35 -2.48 -2.92
C ASN A 62 -2.46 -2.79 -3.95
N PRO A 63 -3.39 -3.72 -3.68
CA PRO A 63 -4.38 -4.21 -4.63
C PRO A 63 -5.51 -3.22 -4.97
N ASP A 64 -5.57 -2.07 -4.30
CA ASP A 64 -6.61 -1.07 -4.44
C ASP A 64 -6.77 -0.57 -5.90
N SER A 65 -7.98 -0.14 -6.25
CA SER A 65 -8.35 0.29 -7.60
C SER A 65 -7.54 1.45 -8.16
N PRO A 66 -7.28 2.57 -7.44
CA PRO A 66 -6.50 3.67 -8.00
C PRO A 66 -5.04 3.29 -8.31
N GLN A 67 -4.51 2.20 -7.71
CA GLN A 67 -3.16 1.71 -7.96
C GLN A 67 -3.09 0.71 -9.13
N ARG A 68 -4.22 0.29 -9.72
CA ARG A 68 -4.21 -0.64 -10.86
C ARG A 68 -3.35 -0.16 -12.05
N PRO A 69 -3.40 1.12 -12.47
CA PRO A 69 -2.53 1.61 -13.55
C PRO A 69 -1.05 1.42 -13.27
N ILE A 70 -0.65 1.51 -12.00
CA ILE A 70 0.74 1.37 -11.53
C ILE A 70 1.16 -0.10 -11.61
N ARG A 71 0.31 -1.03 -11.13
CA ARG A 71 0.55 -2.48 -11.29
C ARG A 71 0.66 -2.89 -12.75
N LEU A 72 -0.21 -2.35 -13.61
CA LEU A 72 -0.16 -2.61 -15.05
C LEU A 72 1.15 -2.12 -15.66
N GLN A 73 1.59 -0.91 -15.32
CA GLN A 73 2.83 -0.36 -15.86
C GLN A 73 4.05 -1.12 -15.35
N ALA A 74 4.07 -1.55 -14.09
CA ALA A 74 5.14 -2.40 -13.55
C ALA A 74 5.35 -3.65 -14.41
N LEU A 75 4.26 -4.36 -14.73
CA LEU A 75 4.32 -5.55 -15.57
C LEU A 75 4.80 -5.24 -16.99
N LYS A 76 4.31 -4.14 -17.60
CA LYS A 76 4.73 -3.69 -18.94
C LYS A 76 6.20 -3.32 -19.02
N GLU A 77 6.77 -2.79 -17.94
CA GLU A 77 8.18 -2.40 -17.85
C GLU A 77 9.08 -3.53 -17.34
N GLY A 78 8.58 -4.76 -17.21
CA GLY A 78 9.38 -5.89 -16.78
C GLY A 78 9.78 -5.89 -15.30
N LYS A 79 9.13 -5.07 -14.46
CA LYS A 79 9.40 -5.01 -13.02
C LYS A 79 8.75 -6.20 -12.30
N LEU A 80 9.46 -6.79 -11.34
CA LEU A 80 8.86 -7.74 -10.41
C LEU A 80 7.84 -7.00 -9.55
N LEU A 81 6.60 -7.49 -9.55
CA LEU A 81 5.50 -6.88 -8.82
C LEU A 81 5.16 -7.73 -7.59
N VAL A 82 5.35 -7.16 -6.41
CA VAL A 82 4.86 -7.68 -5.14
C VAL A 82 3.51 -7.06 -4.84
N MET A 83 2.49 -7.86 -4.60
CA MET A 83 1.16 -7.38 -4.23
C MET A 83 0.69 -8.11 -2.96
N PRO A 84 0.35 -7.41 -1.86
CA PRO A 84 -0.30 -8.06 -0.73
C PRO A 84 -1.68 -8.56 -1.16
N THR A 85 -2.06 -9.72 -0.66
CA THR A 85 -3.43 -10.22 -0.85
C THR A 85 -4.41 -9.33 -0.08
N PRO A 86 -5.69 -9.24 -0.48
CA PRO A 86 -6.66 -8.43 0.27
C PRO A 86 -6.66 -8.79 1.76
N ARG A 87 -6.42 -7.78 2.60
CA ARG A 87 -6.29 -7.93 4.07
C ARG A 87 -5.14 -8.85 4.52
N ILE A 88 -4.19 -9.14 3.63
CA ILE A 88 -3.04 -10.03 3.86
C ILE A 88 -3.46 -11.47 4.25
N LYS A 89 -4.73 -11.84 4.02
CA LYS A 89 -5.30 -13.13 4.46
C LYS A 89 -4.58 -14.37 3.92
N ARG A 90 -3.89 -14.22 2.78
CA ARG A 90 -3.13 -15.30 2.14
C ARG A 90 -1.67 -14.89 1.90
N GLY A 91 -1.17 -13.91 2.64
CA GLY A 91 0.17 -13.35 2.48
C GLY A 91 0.30 -12.47 1.23
N PHE A 92 1.34 -12.71 0.44
CA PHE A 92 1.70 -11.90 -0.73
C PHE A 92 1.58 -12.68 -2.04
N LEU A 93 1.52 -11.95 -3.14
CA LEU A 93 1.63 -12.46 -4.50
C LEU A 93 2.87 -11.84 -5.16
N LEU A 94 3.71 -12.69 -5.75
CA LEU A 94 4.84 -12.25 -6.59
C LEU A 94 4.50 -12.51 -8.06
N LEU A 95 4.41 -11.44 -8.84
CA LEU A 95 4.18 -11.50 -10.27
C LEU A 95 5.50 -11.25 -11.00
N ASN A 96 5.95 -12.24 -11.76
CA ASN A 96 7.08 -12.11 -12.66
C ASN A 96 6.57 -11.89 -14.09
N PRO A 97 6.77 -10.70 -14.70
CA PRO A 97 6.25 -10.41 -16.03
C PRO A 97 6.82 -11.32 -17.12
N ASN A 98 7.99 -11.94 -16.92
CA ASN A 98 8.56 -12.92 -17.87
C ASN A 98 7.79 -14.25 -17.92
N LEU A 99 6.95 -14.53 -16.91
CA LEU A 99 6.13 -15.74 -16.83
C LEU A 99 4.66 -15.48 -17.23
N ILE A 100 4.34 -14.26 -17.66
CA ILE A 100 2.97 -13.84 -17.99
C ILE A 100 2.98 -13.37 -19.44
N PRO A 101 2.13 -13.94 -20.32
CA PRO A 101 2.07 -13.45 -21.69
C PRO A 101 1.58 -11.99 -21.73
N ASN A 102 2.22 -11.15 -22.55
CA ASN A 102 2.03 -9.69 -22.53
C ASN A 102 0.57 -9.24 -22.71
N ASN A 103 -0.22 -9.98 -23.49
CA ASN A 103 -1.65 -9.72 -23.68
C ASN A 103 -2.48 -9.89 -22.39
N TYR A 104 -1.96 -10.59 -21.39
CA TYR A 104 -2.60 -10.77 -20.08
C TYR A 104 -2.20 -9.74 -19.02
N TYR A 105 -1.24 -8.83 -19.27
CA TYR A 105 -0.80 -7.86 -18.25
C TYR A 105 -1.95 -7.00 -17.69
N SER A 106 -2.88 -6.58 -18.54
CA SER A 106 -4.08 -5.85 -18.10
C SER A 106 -4.92 -6.66 -17.09
N PHE A 107 -5.11 -7.95 -17.35
CA PHE A 107 -5.84 -8.82 -16.42
C PHE A 107 -5.02 -9.12 -15.17
N ALA A 108 -3.72 -9.45 -15.32
CA ALA A 108 -2.78 -9.72 -14.22
C ALA A 108 -2.66 -8.56 -13.21
N SER A 109 -2.84 -7.31 -13.65
CA SER A 109 -2.88 -6.13 -12.76
C SER A 109 -4.12 -6.02 -11.85
N THR A 110 -5.14 -6.86 -12.08
CA THR A 110 -6.33 -6.96 -11.21
C THR A 110 -6.09 -7.93 -10.06
N ILE A 111 -6.90 -7.88 -8.99
CA ILE A 111 -6.82 -8.86 -7.91
C ILE A 111 -6.97 -10.29 -8.44
N LYS A 112 -8.00 -10.54 -9.27
CA LYS A 112 -8.28 -11.86 -9.83
C LYS A 112 -7.13 -12.36 -10.72
N GLY A 113 -6.61 -11.51 -11.60
CA GLY A 113 -5.50 -11.90 -12.46
C GLY A 113 -4.19 -12.10 -11.69
N ALA A 114 -3.94 -11.30 -10.65
CA ALA A 114 -2.79 -11.49 -9.79
C ALA A 114 -2.83 -12.84 -9.06
N PHE A 115 -4.01 -13.30 -8.61
CA PHE A 115 -4.15 -14.66 -8.08
C PHE A 115 -3.97 -15.76 -9.14
N LYS A 116 -4.30 -15.49 -10.41
CA LYS A 116 -4.14 -16.44 -11.51
C LYS A 116 -2.68 -16.61 -11.92
N PHE A 117 -1.95 -15.50 -11.99
CA PHE A 117 -0.60 -15.45 -12.59
C PHE A 117 0.53 -15.25 -11.58
N GLY A 118 0.22 -14.76 -10.39
CA GLY A 118 1.20 -14.54 -9.34
C GLY A 118 1.47 -15.81 -8.54
N LYS A 119 2.72 -15.97 -8.11
CA LYS A 119 3.11 -16.97 -7.12
C LYS A 119 2.61 -16.54 -5.74
N LEU A 120 1.77 -17.36 -5.12
CA LEU A 120 1.29 -17.11 -3.75
C LEU A 120 2.39 -17.41 -2.74
N LEU A 121 2.59 -16.50 -1.80
CA LEU A 121 3.57 -16.56 -0.72
C LEU A 121 2.83 -16.50 0.63
N PRO A 122 2.30 -17.64 1.10
CA PRO A 122 1.42 -17.68 2.27
C PRO A 122 2.14 -17.69 3.61
N THR A 123 3.45 -17.96 3.65
CA THR A 123 4.27 -18.05 4.88
C THR A 123 5.38 -17.01 4.91
N LEU A 124 5.93 -16.73 6.10
CA LEU A 124 7.10 -15.86 6.26
C LEU A 124 8.30 -16.39 5.50
N ARG A 125 8.51 -17.72 5.53
CA ARG A 125 9.60 -18.37 4.81
C ARG A 125 9.47 -18.21 3.29
N ASP A 126 8.25 -18.29 2.76
CA ASP A 126 8.01 -18.04 1.33
C ASP A 126 8.30 -16.58 0.96
N VAL A 127 7.86 -15.62 1.79
CA VAL A 127 8.18 -14.20 1.60
C VAL A 127 9.69 -13.97 1.67
N GLU A 128 10.37 -14.56 2.64
CA GLU A 128 11.82 -14.45 2.82
C GLU A 128 12.60 -15.04 1.64
N ARG A 129 12.20 -16.21 1.13
CA ARG A 129 12.92 -16.86 0.03
C ARG A 129 12.67 -16.19 -1.31
N GLU A 130 11.44 -15.75 -1.57
CA GLU A 130 10.99 -15.44 -2.93
C GLU A 130 10.99 -13.94 -3.24
N ILE A 131 10.77 -13.08 -2.24
CA ILE A 131 10.77 -11.62 -2.45
C ILE A 131 12.20 -11.09 -2.30
N PRO A 132 12.77 -10.49 -3.38
CA PRO A 132 14.03 -9.76 -3.27
C PRO A 132 13.84 -8.44 -2.49
N LYS A 133 14.92 -7.67 -2.32
CA LYS A 133 14.81 -6.32 -1.76
C LYS A 133 13.87 -5.47 -2.63
N ILE A 134 12.93 -4.77 -1.99
CA ILE A 134 11.94 -3.94 -2.66
C ILE A 134 12.53 -2.53 -2.85
N ASP A 135 12.50 -2.05 -4.09
CA ASP A 135 13.07 -0.76 -4.49
C ASP A 135 12.08 0.40 -4.30
N LEU A 136 10.78 0.13 -4.40
CA LEU A 136 9.72 1.14 -4.26
C LEU A 136 8.43 0.51 -3.74
N ILE A 137 7.80 1.15 -2.76
CA ILE A 137 6.45 0.84 -2.31
C ILE A 137 5.47 1.90 -2.81
N VAL A 138 4.30 1.46 -3.27
CA VAL A 138 3.18 2.33 -3.60
C VAL A 138 1.95 1.95 -2.78
N GLU A 139 1.63 2.79 -1.81
CA GLU A 139 0.50 2.61 -0.89
C GLU A 139 -0.77 3.30 -1.40
N GLY A 140 -1.92 2.67 -1.11
CA GLY A 140 -3.22 3.32 -1.22
C GLY A 140 -3.50 4.22 -0.01
N SER A 141 -4.12 5.38 -0.22
CA SER A 141 -4.42 6.36 0.83
C SER A 141 -5.85 6.88 0.68
N VAL A 142 -6.56 7.03 1.80
CA VAL A 142 -7.81 7.80 1.86
C VAL A 142 -7.46 9.28 1.90
N ALA A 143 -6.56 9.67 2.81
CA ALA A 143 -6.09 11.04 2.93
C ALA A 143 -4.57 11.06 3.13
N VAL A 144 -3.96 12.18 2.78
CA VAL A 144 -2.56 12.51 3.07
C VAL A 144 -2.47 13.97 3.51
N ASP A 145 -1.41 14.33 4.22
CA ASP A 145 -1.12 15.74 4.49
C ASP A 145 0.21 16.18 3.84
N ARG A 146 0.50 17.48 3.92
CA ARG A 146 1.71 18.07 3.32
C ARG A 146 3.01 17.63 4.01
N ASN A 147 2.91 17.01 5.19
CA ASN A 147 4.04 16.44 5.93
C ASN A 147 4.26 14.96 5.58
N CYS A 148 3.53 14.45 4.58
CA CYS A 148 3.55 13.06 4.14
C CYS A 148 3.10 12.06 5.21
N ASN A 149 2.25 12.48 6.15
CA ASN A 149 1.47 11.52 6.92
C ASN A 149 0.40 10.92 6.01
N ARG A 150 0.09 9.64 6.26
CA ARG A 150 -0.87 8.87 5.48
C ARG A 150 -2.00 8.39 6.37
N LEU A 151 -3.21 8.44 5.82
CA LEU A 151 -4.37 7.80 6.41
C LEU A 151 -4.93 6.76 5.44
N GLY A 152 -4.81 5.49 5.79
CA GLY A 152 -5.48 4.39 5.09
C GLY A 152 -6.97 4.29 5.45
N LYS A 153 -7.64 3.25 4.95
CA LYS A 153 -9.08 2.99 5.17
C LYS A 153 -9.49 2.64 6.61
N GLY A 154 -8.52 2.39 7.50
CA GLY A 154 -8.75 2.22 8.95
C GLY A 154 -8.39 0.85 9.52
N GLU A 155 -8.03 -0.12 8.68
CA GLU A 155 -7.78 -1.49 9.14
C GLU A 155 -6.29 -1.83 9.44
N GLY A 156 -5.37 -0.88 9.24
CA GLY A 156 -3.93 -1.02 9.58
C GLY A 156 -3.09 -1.92 8.67
N TYR A 157 -3.66 -2.54 7.63
CA TYR A 157 -2.92 -3.52 6.81
C TYR A 157 -1.66 -2.97 6.15
N GLY A 158 -1.65 -1.73 5.65
CA GLY A 158 -0.45 -1.16 5.03
C GLY A 158 0.73 -1.04 6.00
N ASP A 159 0.45 -0.71 7.26
CA ASP A 159 1.46 -0.61 8.31
C ASP A 159 1.97 -2.01 8.71
N ILE A 160 1.08 -3.00 8.76
CA ILE A 160 1.42 -4.42 9.00
C ILE A 160 2.25 -5.00 7.84
N GLU A 161 1.89 -4.71 6.59
CA GLU A 161 2.64 -5.13 5.39
C GLU A 161 4.09 -4.63 5.47
N TRP A 162 4.28 -3.36 5.81
CA TRP A 162 5.60 -2.78 6.03
C TRP A 162 6.35 -3.45 7.18
N ALA A 163 5.69 -3.63 8.32
CA ALA A 163 6.27 -4.25 9.50
C ALA A 163 6.83 -5.64 9.19
N ILE A 164 6.04 -6.50 8.55
CA ILE A 164 6.46 -7.85 8.12
C ILE A 164 7.65 -7.78 7.16
N LEU A 165 7.57 -6.95 6.11
CA LEU A 165 8.63 -6.83 5.11
C LEU A 165 9.93 -6.28 5.72
N SER A 166 9.83 -5.39 6.72
CA SER A 166 10.99 -4.82 7.40
C SER A 166 11.70 -5.84 8.28
N LEU A 167 10.95 -6.68 9.00
CA LEU A 167 11.51 -7.78 9.81
C LEU A 167 12.26 -8.79 8.93
N LEU A 168 11.72 -9.09 7.75
CA LEU A 168 12.32 -10.01 6.79
C LEU A 168 13.43 -9.36 5.92
N GLY A 169 13.87 -8.15 6.26
CA GLY A 169 14.94 -7.44 5.56
C GLY A 169 14.63 -7.07 4.10
N LYS A 170 13.35 -7.08 3.71
CA LYS A 170 12.92 -6.79 2.33
C LYS A 170 12.83 -5.30 2.03
N VAL A 171 12.68 -4.51 3.08
CA VAL A 171 12.62 -3.04 3.02
C VAL A 171 13.46 -2.47 4.17
N ASP A 172 13.96 -1.26 4.00
CA ASP A 172 14.65 -0.53 5.06
C ASP A 172 14.18 0.93 5.10
N ARG A 173 14.62 1.72 6.09
CA ARG A 173 14.19 3.12 6.28
C ARG A 173 14.45 4.02 5.05
N ARG A 174 15.30 3.60 4.11
CA ARG A 174 15.60 4.29 2.85
C ARG A 174 14.76 3.82 1.68
N THR A 175 14.03 2.70 1.79
CA THR A 175 13.10 2.25 0.75
C THR A 175 12.03 3.32 0.53
N PRO A 176 11.93 3.95 -0.65
CA PRO A 176 10.96 5.00 -0.91
C PRO A 176 9.52 4.47 -0.88
N ILE A 177 8.63 5.28 -0.31
CA ILE A 177 7.19 5.00 -0.24
C ILE A 177 6.43 6.13 -0.90
N ALA A 178 5.73 5.79 -1.99
CA ALA A 178 4.92 6.71 -2.76
C ALA A 178 3.43 6.44 -2.57
N THR A 179 2.60 7.43 -2.88
CA THR A 179 1.16 7.26 -3.08
C THR A 179 0.70 8.11 -4.26
N THR A 180 -0.43 7.71 -4.85
CA THR A 180 -1.15 8.51 -5.85
C THR A 180 -2.53 8.86 -5.32
N VAL A 181 -2.87 10.14 -5.29
CA VAL A 181 -4.13 10.65 -4.74
C VAL A 181 -4.68 11.81 -5.58
N SER A 182 -5.97 12.11 -5.42
CA SER A 182 -6.56 13.37 -5.88
C SER A 182 -6.07 14.54 -5.02
N GLU A 183 -6.09 15.77 -5.55
CA GLU A 183 -5.86 16.97 -4.73
C GLU A 183 -6.88 17.09 -3.58
N LEU A 184 -8.10 16.58 -3.78
CA LEU A 184 -9.15 16.59 -2.75
C LEU A 184 -8.81 15.70 -1.54
N GLN A 185 -7.87 14.77 -1.68
CA GLN A 185 -7.43 13.87 -0.60
C GLN A 185 -6.27 14.47 0.22
N ILE A 186 -5.77 15.65 -0.14
CA ILE A 186 -4.78 16.36 0.65
C ILE A 186 -5.49 17.17 1.72
N VAL A 187 -5.21 16.87 2.98
CA VAL A 187 -5.77 17.55 4.16
C VAL A 187 -4.68 18.35 4.89
N ASP A 188 -5.09 19.18 5.85
CA ASP A 188 -4.16 20.06 6.56
C ASP A 188 -3.23 19.29 7.51
N ALA A 189 -3.79 18.37 8.31
CA ALA A 189 -3.02 17.54 9.23
C ALA A 189 -3.71 16.20 9.49
N ILE A 190 -2.90 15.15 9.61
CA ILE A 190 -3.35 13.82 10.04
C ILE A 190 -2.71 13.51 11.41
N PRO A 191 -3.50 13.26 12.47
CA PRO A 191 -2.97 12.81 13.75
C PRO A 191 -2.22 11.48 13.61
N LYS A 192 -0.93 11.45 13.95
CA LYS A 192 -0.04 10.30 13.76
C LYS A 192 -0.10 9.34 14.96
N LYS A 193 -0.05 8.03 14.69
CA LYS A 193 0.20 6.95 15.65
C LYS A 193 1.64 6.42 15.52
N PRO A 194 2.23 5.80 16.56
CA PRO A 194 3.62 5.31 16.51
C PRO A 194 3.92 4.32 15.37
N HIS A 195 2.96 3.45 15.03
CA HIS A 195 3.08 2.47 13.96
C HIS A 195 2.75 3.01 12.56
N ASP A 196 2.27 4.25 12.43
CA ASP A 196 1.88 4.79 11.14
C ASP A 196 3.11 4.91 10.22
N LEU A 197 3.00 4.32 9.04
CA LEU A 197 4.02 4.39 8.01
C LEU A 197 3.95 5.75 7.27
N PRO A 198 4.96 6.63 7.40
CA PRO A 198 5.01 7.86 6.63
C PRO A 198 5.32 7.61 5.16
N LEU A 199 4.90 8.53 4.31
CA LEU A 199 5.24 8.55 2.88
C LEU A 199 6.51 9.38 2.64
N ASP A 200 7.19 9.12 1.53
CA ASP A 200 8.25 9.97 1.01
C ASP A 200 7.74 10.87 -0.12
N ILE A 201 6.78 10.36 -0.91
CA ILE A 201 6.33 10.97 -2.16
C ILE A 201 4.80 10.90 -2.25
N ILE A 202 4.16 12.05 -2.44
CA ILE A 202 2.75 12.16 -2.80
C ILE A 202 2.67 12.64 -4.24
N VAL A 203 1.98 11.88 -5.09
CA VAL A 203 1.78 12.23 -6.49
C VAL A 203 0.30 12.51 -6.75
N THR A 204 0.01 13.64 -7.37
CA THR A 204 -1.33 14.01 -7.80
C THR A 204 -1.38 14.23 -9.31
N PRO A 205 -2.58 14.40 -9.91
CA PRO A 205 -2.69 14.82 -11.30
C PRO A 205 -2.03 16.16 -11.60
N LYS A 206 -1.78 17.01 -10.59
CA LYS A 206 -1.23 18.37 -10.77
C LYS A 206 0.24 18.49 -10.39
N ARG A 207 0.73 17.74 -9.40
CA ARG A 207 2.07 17.96 -8.82
C ARG A 207 2.63 16.74 -8.09
N VAL A 208 3.87 16.87 -7.63
CA VAL A 208 4.56 15.94 -6.74
C VAL A 208 4.95 16.69 -5.47
N ILE A 209 4.70 16.11 -4.31
CA ILE A 209 5.12 16.61 -3.00
C ILE A 209 6.12 15.58 -2.44
N ARG A 210 7.25 16.06 -1.92
CA ARG A 210 8.35 15.23 -1.39
C ARG A 210 8.62 15.63 0.05
N CYS A 211 8.76 14.64 0.94
CA CYS A 211 9.02 14.89 2.36
C CYS A 211 10.27 14.19 2.91
N ASN A 212 10.92 13.29 2.15
CA ASN A 212 12.14 12.57 2.53
C ASN A 212 12.14 12.09 3.99
N ARG A 213 11.23 11.17 4.33
CA ARG A 213 10.96 10.77 5.72
C ARG A 213 11.87 9.60 6.12
N HIS A 214 12.55 9.76 7.25
CA HIS A 214 13.40 8.71 7.81
C HIS A 214 12.80 8.04 9.06
N ASP A 215 11.67 8.52 9.57
CA ASP A 215 10.99 8.03 10.79
C ASP A 215 10.05 6.85 10.53
N LYS A 216 10.42 5.98 9.58
CA LYS A 216 9.67 4.75 9.30
C LYS A 216 9.83 3.74 10.44
N PRO A 217 8.74 3.15 10.96
CA PRO A 217 8.82 2.18 12.05
C PRO A 217 9.59 0.93 11.60
N PHE A 218 10.14 0.17 12.55
CA PHE A 218 10.76 -1.11 12.28
C PHE A 218 9.95 -2.20 12.98
N GLY A 219 9.62 -3.25 12.22
CA GLY A 219 8.86 -4.39 12.73
C GLY A 219 7.48 -4.05 13.26
N ILE A 220 6.94 -5.00 14.03
CA ILE A 220 5.58 -4.97 14.54
C ILE A 220 5.58 -4.33 15.93
N ILE A 221 4.70 -3.36 16.14
CA ILE A 221 4.39 -2.81 17.46
C ILE A 221 3.23 -3.64 18.03
N LEU A 222 3.53 -4.57 18.95
CA LEU A 222 2.56 -5.57 19.43
C LEU A 222 1.34 -4.92 20.10
N GLU A 223 1.55 -3.81 20.81
CA GLU A 223 0.52 -3.03 21.50
C GLU A 223 -0.49 -2.40 20.52
N SER A 224 -0.17 -2.37 19.23
CA SER A 224 -1.07 -1.90 18.17
C SER A 224 -1.91 -3.00 17.52
N LEU A 225 -1.64 -4.28 17.83
CA LEU A 225 -2.36 -5.42 17.29
C LEU A 225 -3.50 -5.85 18.21
N THR A 226 -4.64 -6.18 17.61
CA THR A 226 -5.75 -6.83 18.31
C THR A 226 -5.72 -8.34 18.05
N LYS A 227 -6.32 -9.14 18.94
CA LYS A 227 -6.40 -10.60 18.79
C LYS A 227 -7.08 -10.99 17.48
N GLU A 228 -8.13 -10.28 17.09
CA GLU A 228 -8.85 -10.50 15.83
C GLU A 228 -7.95 -10.26 14.62
N LYS A 229 -7.04 -9.28 14.68
CA LYS A 229 -6.10 -8.98 13.59
C LYS A 229 -5.08 -10.10 13.41
N VAL A 230 -4.63 -10.68 14.52
CA VAL A 230 -3.67 -11.80 14.55
C VAL A 230 -4.30 -13.06 14.00
N GLU A 231 -5.55 -13.35 14.37
CA GLU A 231 -6.32 -14.47 13.83
C GLU A 231 -6.62 -14.30 12.34
N GLU A 232 -6.89 -13.06 11.90
CA GLU A 232 -7.19 -12.76 10.50
C GLU A 232 -5.96 -12.90 9.57
N ILE A 233 -4.75 -12.66 10.08
CA ILE A 233 -3.52 -12.58 9.27
C ILE A 233 -2.60 -13.75 9.64
N PRO A 234 -2.53 -14.82 8.83
CA PRO A 234 -1.70 -15.99 9.13
C PRO A 234 -0.22 -15.67 9.37
N LEU A 235 0.33 -14.70 8.63
CA LEU A 235 1.71 -14.25 8.79
C LEU A 235 1.99 -13.64 10.18
N LEU A 236 1.01 -12.97 10.80
CA LEU A 236 1.16 -12.45 12.15
C LEU A 236 1.17 -13.59 13.17
N ASN A 237 0.27 -14.56 13.03
CA ASN A 237 0.24 -15.75 13.88
C ASN A 237 1.56 -16.53 13.79
N GLU A 238 2.11 -16.67 12.57
CA GLU A 238 3.44 -17.25 12.35
C GLU A 238 4.53 -16.45 13.08
N LEU A 239 4.56 -15.12 12.93
CA LEU A 239 5.55 -14.26 13.60
C LEU A 239 5.54 -14.40 15.11
N LEU A 240 4.37 -14.41 15.73
CA LEU A 240 4.23 -14.51 17.19
C LEU A 240 4.72 -15.88 17.71
N LYS A 241 4.47 -16.95 16.95
CA LYS A 241 4.94 -18.31 17.28
C LYS A 241 6.47 -18.44 17.18
N PHE A 242 7.09 -17.82 16.19
CA PHE A 242 8.55 -17.87 16.02
C PHE A 242 9.31 -16.93 16.98
N GLY A 243 8.68 -15.84 17.44
CA GLY A 243 9.35 -14.79 18.22
C GLY A 243 9.26 -14.89 19.75
N HIS A 244 8.59 -15.89 20.34
CA HIS A 244 8.20 -15.89 21.77
C HIS A 244 7.45 -14.60 22.20
N LEU A 245 6.69 -13.99 21.30
CA LEU A 245 5.96 -12.76 21.57
C LEU A 245 4.50 -13.11 21.92
N HIS A 246 4.10 -12.87 23.16
CA HIS A 246 2.71 -13.04 23.61
C HIS A 246 1.96 -11.72 23.51
N ILE A 247 0.71 -11.78 23.03
CA ILE A 247 -0.24 -10.67 23.12
C ILE A 247 -1.18 -11.02 24.28
N GLU A 248 -1.08 -10.27 25.37
CA GLU A 248 -1.93 -10.45 26.57
C GLU A 248 -3.42 -10.17 26.27
#